data_AF-A0A1V0I2C5-F1
#
_entry.id   AF-A0A1V0I2C5-F1
#
_cell.length_a   1.000
_cell.length_b   1.000
_cell.length_c   1.000
_cell.angle_alpha   90.00
_cell.angle_beta   90.00
_cell.angle_gamma   90.00
#
_symmetry.space_group_name_H-M   'P 1'
#
loop_
_entity.id
_entity.type
_entity.pdbx_description
1 polymer ?
#
loop_
_entity_poly.entity_id
_entity_poly.type
_entity_poly.pdbx_seq_one_letter_code
_entity_poly.pdbx_strand_id
1 'polypeptide(L)'
;MNDQRVIGLNEYPRRHAQAVASPFRYPGGKGFLTGFLAQECVVKLAGVGRRYAEPFCGGAGAALNLLKDGTVTCIALNDFDIRIYSAWTAIVRETDRFVARIRETPPTVAAWRRMREQVEDAGQGYNFDLGFATYFLNRTSTAGIVIGSGPIGGFEQAGKWKIDARYYADSMIRRIEWIGTQSERIQISCETAHDFLEREVSEGKARGTFYFVDPPYIEAGSKLYLNAMDLLQHRSLAQILRSGVLPHWVLTYDDDPYVRTVYAGCDIQQLEVNYSLRKTRKARELIIRAA
;
A
#
# COMPACT_ATOMS: atom_id res chain seq x y z
N MET A 1 10.20 14.25 -31.42
CA MET A 1 9.07 14.67 -30.58
C MET A 1 8.47 13.42 -29.97
N ASN A 2 8.86 13.06 -28.74
CA ASN A 2 8.27 11.91 -28.05
C ASN A 2 6.91 12.37 -27.51
N ASP A 3 5.84 11.90 -28.14
CA ASP A 3 4.47 12.11 -27.71
C ASP A 3 4.23 11.29 -26.44
N GLN A 4 4.64 11.84 -25.29
CA GLN A 4 4.48 11.19 -24.00
C GLN A 4 2.98 11.18 -23.65
N ARG A 5 2.36 10.00 -23.71
CA ARG A 5 0.97 9.81 -23.30
C ARG A 5 0.84 10.01 -21.79
N VAL A 6 -0.12 10.84 -21.38
CA VAL A 6 -0.44 11.13 -19.98
C VAL A 6 -1.76 10.44 -19.62
N ILE A 7 -1.82 9.78 -18.46
CA ILE A 7 -3.06 9.18 -17.96
C ILE A 7 -3.96 10.25 -17.34
N GLY A 8 -5.13 10.46 -17.95
CA GLY A 8 -6.18 11.33 -17.43
C GLY A 8 -6.94 10.67 -16.28
N LEU A 9 -6.48 10.80 -15.03
CA LEU A 9 -7.17 10.21 -13.88
C LEU A 9 -8.61 10.75 -13.64
N ASN A 10 -8.95 11.87 -14.25
CA ASN A 10 -10.30 12.42 -14.30
C ASN A 10 -11.28 11.59 -15.17
N GLU A 11 -10.78 10.70 -16.01
CA GLU A 11 -11.58 9.79 -16.84
C GLU A 11 -12.12 8.60 -16.04
N TYR A 12 -11.58 8.35 -14.84
CA TYR A 12 -11.94 7.22 -13.99
C TYR A 12 -12.80 7.67 -12.80
N PRO A 13 -13.74 6.82 -12.34
CA PRO A 13 -14.57 7.11 -11.18
C PRO A 13 -13.72 7.45 -9.95
N ARG A 14 -13.96 8.63 -9.38
CA ARG A 14 -13.29 9.05 -8.13
C ARG A 14 -14.06 8.53 -6.93
N ARG A 15 -13.33 7.91 -6.00
CA ARG A 15 -13.90 7.43 -4.74
C ARG A 15 -13.96 8.55 -3.71
N HIS A 16 -15.11 8.71 -3.05
CA HIS A 16 -15.23 9.62 -1.92
C HIS A 16 -14.38 9.14 -0.74
N ALA A 17 -13.77 10.07 0.00
CA ALA A 17 -12.88 9.75 1.14
C ALA A 17 -13.57 8.88 2.22
N GLN A 18 -14.88 9.00 2.37
CA GLN A 18 -15.68 8.19 3.31
C GLN A 18 -15.90 6.75 2.83
N ALA A 19 -15.77 6.48 1.52
CA ALA A 19 -15.94 5.15 0.96
C ALA A 19 -14.68 4.27 1.06
N VAL A 20 -13.51 4.87 1.33
CA VAL A 20 -12.21 4.18 1.43
C VAL A 20 -12.25 3.07 2.47
N ALA A 21 -11.81 1.88 2.04
CA ALA A 21 -11.87 0.65 2.83
C ALA A 21 -10.66 0.50 3.77
N SER A 22 -9.47 0.90 3.34
CA SER A 22 -8.26 0.80 4.18
C SER A 22 -8.35 1.71 5.42
N PRO A 23 -7.95 1.22 6.61
CA PRO A 23 -7.87 2.02 7.82
C PRO A 23 -6.58 2.85 7.91
N PHE A 24 -5.58 2.58 7.05
CA PHE A 24 -4.28 3.26 7.07
C PHE A 24 -4.31 4.66 6.42
N ARG A 25 -3.39 5.51 6.89
CA ARG A 25 -2.99 6.78 6.26
C ARG A 25 -1.58 6.62 5.72
N TYR A 26 -1.45 5.92 4.60
CA TYR A 26 -0.14 5.53 4.12
C TYR A 26 0.48 6.63 3.23
N PRO A 27 1.71 7.11 3.52
CA PRO A 27 2.44 7.99 2.61
C PRO A 27 2.60 7.34 1.22
N GLY A 28 2.36 8.10 0.14
CA GLY A 28 2.43 7.55 -1.22
C GLY A 28 1.26 6.62 -1.61
N GLY A 29 0.26 6.45 -0.74
CA GLY A 29 -0.85 5.52 -0.96
C GLY A 29 -1.61 5.76 -2.28
N LYS A 30 -1.64 4.75 -3.14
CA LYS A 30 -2.25 4.79 -4.48
C LYS A 30 -3.74 4.45 -4.51
N GLY A 31 -4.45 4.64 -3.40
CA GLY A 31 -5.90 4.43 -3.34
C GLY A 31 -6.71 5.33 -4.28
N PHE A 32 -6.12 6.42 -4.78
CA PHE A 32 -6.74 7.26 -5.82
C PHE A 32 -6.73 6.60 -7.21
N LEU A 33 -5.90 5.57 -7.44
CA LEU A 33 -5.86 4.80 -8.68
C LEU A 33 -6.94 3.72 -8.76
N THR A 34 -7.79 3.54 -7.73
CA THR A 34 -8.79 2.46 -7.70
C THR A 34 -9.64 2.39 -8.98
N GLY A 35 -10.14 3.52 -9.48
CA GLY A 35 -10.98 3.51 -10.70
C GLY A 35 -10.21 3.04 -11.94
N PHE A 36 -8.96 3.48 -12.09
CA PHE A 36 -8.05 3.04 -13.15
C PHE A 36 -7.76 1.53 -13.03
N LEU A 37 -7.33 1.09 -11.85
CA LEU A 37 -6.99 -0.31 -11.60
C LEU A 37 -8.21 -1.23 -11.76
N ALA A 38 -9.42 -0.77 -11.42
CA ALA A 38 -10.65 -1.51 -11.63
C ALA A 38 -10.90 -1.78 -13.12
N GLN A 39 -10.76 -0.76 -13.95
CA GLN A 39 -10.90 -0.89 -15.40
C GLN A 39 -9.84 -1.82 -15.98
N GLU A 40 -8.57 -1.66 -15.59
CA GLU A 40 -7.48 -2.54 -16.04
C GLU A 40 -7.73 -4.00 -15.62
N CYS A 41 -8.19 -4.23 -14.39
CA CYS A 41 -8.57 -5.57 -13.91
C CYS A 41 -9.68 -6.19 -14.79
N VAL A 42 -10.74 -5.44 -15.07
CA VAL A 42 -11.90 -5.94 -15.82
C VAL A 42 -11.55 -6.24 -17.28
N VAL A 43 -10.71 -5.40 -17.90
CA VAL A 43 -10.28 -5.58 -19.29
C VAL A 43 -9.30 -6.75 -19.42
N LYS A 44 -8.34 -6.89 -18.50
CA LYS A 44 -7.29 -7.92 -18.60
C LYS A 44 -7.73 -9.29 -18.08
N LEU A 45 -8.64 -9.36 -17.11
CA LEU A 45 -9.15 -10.61 -16.55
C LEU A 45 -10.62 -10.82 -16.94
N ALA A 46 -10.85 -11.76 -17.86
CA ALA A 46 -12.19 -12.19 -18.24
C ALA A 46 -12.83 -13.10 -17.17
N GLY A 47 -14.16 -13.05 -17.05
CA GLY A 47 -14.93 -13.96 -16.20
C GLY A 47 -15.16 -13.51 -14.74
N VAL A 48 -15.73 -14.42 -13.96
CA VAL A 48 -15.98 -14.28 -12.51
C VAL A 48 -14.82 -14.90 -11.73
N GLY A 49 -14.42 -14.31 -10.60
CA GLY A 49 -13.32 -14.84 -9.77
C GLY A 49 -11.97 -14.13 -9.91
N ARG A 50 -11.95 -12.85 -10.31
CA ARG A 50 -10.70 -12.07 -10.47
C ARG A 50 -9.95 -11.97 -9.15
N ARG A 51 -8.65 -12.31 -9.17
CA ARG A 51 -7.74 -12.10 -8.05
C ARG A 51 -6.89 -10.86 -8.29
N TYR A 52 -6.53 -10.18 -7.21
CA TYR A 52 -5.68 -9.00 -7.25
C TYR A 52 -4.57 -9.10 -6.22
N ALA A 53 -3.35 -8.73 -6.58
CA ALA A 53 -2.19 -8.90 -5.71
C ALA A 53 -1.32 -7.63 -5.67
N GLU A 54 -0.86 -7.27 -4.47
CA GLU A 54 0.10 -6.20 -4.25
C GLU A 54 1.37 -6.77 -3.59
N PRO A 55 2.49 -6.91 -4.33
CA PRO A 55 3.77 -7.34 -3.76
C PRO A 55 4.35 -6.37 -2.72
N PHE A 56 3.90 -5.10 -2.77
CA PHE A 56 4.27 -3.99 -1.90
C PHE A 56 3.00 -3.29 -1.41
N CYS A 57 2.19 -4.00 -0.60
CA CYS A 57 0.84 -3.54 -0.28
C CYS A 57 0.82 -2.26 0.56
N GLY A 58 1.78 -2.05 1.47
CA GLY A 58 1.77 -0.92 2.39
C GLY A 58 0.42 -0.75 3.08
N GLY A 59 -0.31 0.31 2.71
CA GLY A 59 -1.65 0.59 3.21
C GLY A 59 -2.81 -0.14 2.50
N ALA A 60 -2.57 -0.96 1.48
CA ALA A 60 -3.54 -1.75 0.72
C ALA A 60 -4.80 -0.98 0.25
N GLY A 61 -4.61 0.31 -0.07
CA GLY A 61 -5.72 1.22 -0.37
C GLY A 61 -6.51 0.82 -1.61
N ALA A 62 -5.81 0.45 -2.69
CA ALA A 62 -6.45 0.02 -3.92
C ALA A 62 -7.04 -1.39 -3.78
N ALA A 63 -6.27 -2.37 -3.30
CA ALA A 63 -6.71 -3.74 -3.06
C ALA A 63 -8.05 -3.83 -2.30
N LEU A 64 -8.14 -3.18 -1.14
CA LEU A 64 -9.34 -3.23 -0.31
C LEU A 64 -10.54 -2.51 -0.95
N ASN A 65 -10.29 -1.44 -1.72
CA ASN A 65 -11.37 -0.78 -2.43
C ASN A 65 -11.96 -1.70 -3.53
N LEU A 66 -11.09 -2.35 -4.32
CA LEU A 66 -11.50 -3.29 -5.36
C LEU A 66 -12.26 -4.49 -4.79
N LEU A 67 -11.83 -5.01 -3.64
CA LEU A 67 -12.52 -6.09 -2.93
C LEU A 67 -13.90 -5.62 -2.44
N LYS A 68 -13.96 -4.42 -1.83
CA LYS A 68 -15.22 -3.84 -1.33
C LYS A 68 -16.24 -3.58 -2.43
N ASP A 69 -15.77 -3.19 -3.61
CA ASP A 69 -16.62 -2.94 -4.78
C ASP A 69 -17.00 -4.23 -5.53
N GLY A 70 -16.51 -5.39 -5.11
CA GLY A 70 -16.73 -6.66 -5.79
C GLY A 70 -16.08 -6.73 -7.18
N THR A 71 -15.16 -5.82 -7.49
CA THR A 71 -14.38 -5.87 -8.75
C THR A 71 -13.50 -7.11 -8.79
N VAL A 72 -12.99 -7.49 -7.61
CA VAL A 72 -12.16 -8.68 -7.38
C VAL A 72 -12.78 -9.51 -6.25
N THR A 73 -12.62 -10.83 -6.31
CA THR A 73 -13.20 -11.75 -5.33
C THR A 73 -12.26 -12.07 -4.18
N CYS A 74 -10.95 -11.95 -4.41
CA CYS A 74 -9.92 -12.13 -3.41
C CYS A 74 -8.71 -11.26 -3.69
N ILE A 75 -7.97 -10.94 -2.63
CA ILE A 75 -6.74 -10.15 -2.68
C ILE A 75 -5.59 -10.87 -2.00
N ALA A 76 -4.37 -10.65 -2.50
CA ALA A 76 -3.14 -11.05 -1.86
C ALA A 76 -2.29 -9.82 -1.53
N LEU A 77 -2.00 -9.64 -0.24
CA LEU A 77 -1.26 -8.50 0.30
C LEU A 77 0.09 -8.99 0.79
N ASN A 78 1.16 -8.55 0.14
CA ASN A 78 2.52 -8.82 0.59
C ASN A 78 3.20 -7.52 0.98
N ASP A 79 3.94 -7.55 2.08
CA ASP A 79 4.89 -6.49 2.39
C ASP A 79 6.07 -7.11 3.14
N PHE A 80 7.28 -6.78 2.72
CA PHE A 80 8.49 -7.27 3.36
C PHE A 80 8.73 -6.59 4.72
N ASP A 81 8.09 -5.45 4.98
CA ASP A 81 8.16 -4.81 6.28
C ASP A 81 7.34 -5.58 7.33
N ILE A 82 8.04 -6.19 8.29
CA ILE A 82 7.43 -6.98 9.36
C ILE A 82 6.40 -6.21 10.19
N ARG A 83 6.53 -4.88 10.29
CA ARG A 83 5.56 -4.01 10.96
C ARG A 83 4.24 -3.96 10.22
N ILE A 84 4.31 -3.82 8.89
CA ILE A 84 3.13 -3.78 8.00
C ILE A 84 2.49 -5.15 7.91
N TYR A 85 3.29 -6.19 7.71
CA TYR A 85 2.83 -7.58 7.76
C TYR A 85 2.12 -7.89 9.08
N SER A 86 2.73 -7.54 10.21
CA SER A 86 2.14 -7.79 11.53
C SER A 86 0.85 -7.01 11.73
N ALA A 87 0.78 -5.76 11.26
CA ALA A 87 -0.44 -4.97 11.36
C ALA A 87 -1.59 -5.57 10.53
N TRP A 88 -1.33 -5.98 9.28
CA TRP A 88 -2.35 -6.63 8.46
C TRP A 88 -2.76 -7.98 9.01
N THR A 89 -1.80 -8.79 9.47
CA THR A 89 -2.10 -10.10 10.07
C THR A 89 -2.98 -9.93 11.30
N ALA A 90 -2.65 -8.99 12.19
CA ALA A 90 -3.45 -8.71 13.38
C ALA A 90 -4.85 -8.20 13.03
N ILE A 91 -4.97 -7.29 12.04
CA ILE A 91 -6.27 -6.75 11.58
C ILE A 91 -7.16 -7.84 10.97
N VAL A 92 -6.59 -8.75 10.17
CA VAL A 92 -7.37 -9.74 9.40
C VAL A 92 -7.62 -11.03 10.17
N ARG A 93 -6.66 -11.48 10.98
CA ARG A 93 -6.71 -12.77 11.70
C ARG A 93 -7.08 -12.65 13.16
N GLU A 94 -6.89 -11.48 13.78
CA GLU A 94 -7.19 -11.22 15.19
C GLU A 94 -8.09 -9.99 15.37
N THR A 95 -9.07 -9.82 14.46
CA THR A 95 -9.95 -8.65 14.34
C THR A 95 -10.53 -8.19 15.68
N ASP A 96 -11.14 -9.08 16.45
CA ASP A 96 -11.80 -8.74 17.72
C ASP A 96 -10.81 -8.23 18.77
N ARG A 97 -9.65 -8.89 18.86
CA ARG A 97 -8.55 -8.47 19.75
C ARG A 97 -8.02 -7.09 19.33
N PHE A 98 -7.90 -6.85 18.03
CA PHE A 98 -7.46 -5.55 17.49
C PHE A 98 -8.47 -4.44 17.80
N VAL A 99 -9.76 -4.72 17.62
CA VAL A 99 -10.87 -3.79 17.96
C VAL A 99 -10.89 -3.48 19.45
N ALA A 100 -10.78 -4.49 20.31
CA ALA A 100 -10.70 -4.30 21.76
C ALA A 100 -9.52 -3.39 22.11
N ARG A 101 -8.34 -3.65 21.54
CA ARG A 101 -7.15 -2.84 21.79
C ARG A 101 -7.30 -1.38 21.33
N ILE A 102 -8.01 -1.10 20.23
CA ILE A 102 -8.34 0.27 19.83
C ILE A 102 -9.18 0.97 20.90
N ARG A 103 -10.20 0.29 21.44
CA ARG A 103 -11.11 0.85 22.45
C ARG A 103 -10.40 1.15 23.77
N GLU A 104 -9.45 0.29 24.14
CA GLU A 104 -8.69 0.38 25.40
C GLU A 104 -7.54 1.39 25.34
N THR A 105 -7.13 1.83 24.15
CA THR A 105 -5.93 2.65 23.99
C THR A 105 -6.26 4.08 23.55
N PRO A 106 -6.34 5.04 24.50
CA PRO A 106 -6.53 6.45 24.15
C PRO A 106 -5.29 7.01 23.43
N PRO A 107 -5.47 7.90 22.43
CA PRO A 107 -4.38 8.50 21.70
C PRO A 107 -3.66 9.55 22.57
N THR A 108 -2.63 9.14 23.31
CA THR A 108 -1.82 10.03 24.15
C THR A 108 -0.35 10.05 23.69
N VAL A 109 0.38 11.13 23.98
CA VAL A 109 1.82 11.20 23.67
C VAL A 109 2.61 10.12 24.42
N ALA A 110 2.19 9.76 25.63
CA ALA A 110 2.79 8.66 26.40
C ALA A 110 2.61 7.31 25.67
N ALA A 111 1.39 7.00 25.22
CA ALA A 111 1.13 5.81 24.41
C ALA A 111 1.97 5.82 23.13
N TRP A 112 2.04 6.97 22.45
CA TRP A 112 2.84 7.15 21.24
C TRP A 112 4.32 6.81 21.46
N ARG A 113 4.93 7.31 22.54
CA ARG A 113 6.36 7.03 22.85
C ARG A 113 6.59 5.54 23.08
N ARG A 114 5.75 4.89 23.90
CA ARG A 114 5.82 3.44 24.15
C ARG A 114 5.69 2.63 22.86
N MET A 115 4.73 2.97 22.00
CA MET A 115 4.54 2.29 20.71
C MET A 115 5.68 2.56 19.74
N ARG A 116 6.33 3.73 19.84
CA ARG A 116 7.48 4.06 19.03
C ARG A 116 8.68 3.19 19.39
N GLU A 117 8.94 2.97 20.66
CA GLU A 117 9.98 2.03 21.13
C GLU A 117 9.74 0.62 20.58
N GLN A 118 8.51 0.12 20.66
CA GLN A 118 8.14 -1.21 20.11
C GLN A 118 8.36 -1.32 18.60
N VAL A 119 8.12 -0.23 17.85
CA VAL A 119 8.26 -0.20 16.39
C VAL A 119 9.71 -0.04 15.93
N GLU A 120 10.55 0.62 16.74
CA GLU A 120 11.98 0.75 16.50
C GLU A 120 12.74 -0.54 16.89
N ASP A 121 12.30 -1.24 17.94
CA ASP A 121 12.78 -2.56 18.34
C ASP A 121 12.01 -3.70 17.63
N ALA A 122 11.79 -3.54 16.32
CA ALA A 122 11.07 -4.55 15.54
C ALA A 122 11.89 -5.85 15.46
N GLY A 123 11.35 -6.90 16.06
CA GLY A 123 11.92 -8.25 15.98
C GLY A 123 11.71 -8.93 14.62
N GLN A 124 11.99 -10.23 14.58
CA GLN A 124 11.72 -11.08 13.41
C GLN A 124 10.40 -11.82 13.60
N GLY A 125 9.61 -11.91 12.53
CA GLY A 125 8.34 -12.66 12.53
C GLY A 125 7.13 -11.92 13.10
N TYR A 126 5.97 -12.57 13.01
CA TYR A 126 4.69 -11.97 13.38
C TYR A 126 4.65 -11.57 14.86
N ASN A 127 4.19 -10.34 15.14
CA ASN A 127 3.92 -9.88 16.49
C ASN A 127 2.67 -8.97 16.52
N PHE A 128 1.64 -9.37 17.28
CA PHE A 128 0.40 -8.61 17.39
C PHE A 128 0.62 -7.19 17.94
N ASP A 129 1.41 -7.04 19.01
CA ASP A 129 1.62 -5.74 19.66
C ASP A 129 2.43 -4.79 18.75
N LEU A 130 3.38 -5.32 17.98
CA LEU A 130 4.08 -4.58 16.92
C LEU A 130 3.10 -4.10 15.85
N GLY A 131 2.21 -4.98 15.38
CA GLY A 131 1.19 -4.65 14.39
C GLY A 131 0.24 -3.54 14.87
N PHE A 132 -0.23 -3.65 16.12
CA PHE A 132 -1.06 -2.63 16.74
C PHE A 132 -0.31 -1.30 16.91
N ALA A 133 0.93 -1.33 17.42
CA ALA A 133 1.76 -0.15 17.59
C ALA A 133 1.99 0.57 16.24
N THR A 134 2.30 -0.19 15.20
CA THR A 134 2.49 0.32 13.83
C THR A 134 1.25 1.06 13.33
N TYR A 135 0.07 0.44 13.47
CA TYR A 135 -1.19 1.07 13.08
C TYR A 135 -1.50 2.31 13.93
N PHE A 136 -1.30 2.24 15.24
CA PHE A 136 -1.53 3.37 16.13
C PHE A 136 -0.65 4.57 15.74
N LEU A 137 0.65 4.35 15.52
CA LEU A 137 1.57 5.40 15.07
C LEU A 137 1.16 5.94 13.71
N ASN A 138 0.72 5.09 12.77
CA ASN A 138 0.21 5.57 11.48
C ASN A 138 -1.00 6.52 11.65
N ARG A 139 -1.88 6.25 12.61
CA ARG A 139 -3.04 7.11 12.87
C ARG A 139 -2.67 8.40 13.60
N THR A 140 -1.68 8.36 14.49
CA THR A 140 -1.38 9.44 15.44
C THR A 140 -0.15 10.27 15.07
N SER A 141 0.60 9.88 14.03
CA SER A 141 1.81 10.58 13.58
C SER A 141 1.56 11.53 12.41
N THR A 142 2.45 12.51 12.27
CA THR A 142 2.40 13.51 11.19
C THR A 142 2.48 12.81 9.83
N ALA A 143 1.57 13.17 8.92
CA ALA A 143 1.41 12.55 7.60
C ALA A 143 1.19 11.02 7.58
N GLY A 144 0.99 10.39 8.75
CA GLY A 144 0.89 8.93 8.86
C GLY A 144 2.22 8.19 8.72
N ILE A 145 3.34 8.90 8.79
CA ILE A 145 4.68 8.34 8.74
C ILE A 145 4.99 7.63 10.07
N VAL A 146 5.20 6.32 10.03
CA VAL A 146 5.41 5.48 11.22
C VAL A 146 6.79 5.71 11.85
N ILE A 147 7.85 5.79 11.02
CA ILE A 147 9.24 6.01 11.44
C ILE A 147 9.78 7.32 10.87
N GLY A 148 10.51 8.09 11.68
CA GLY A 148 11.11 9.36 11.26
C GLY A 148 10.17 10.58 11.36
N SER A 149 8.94 10.41 11.85
CA SER A 149 8.05 11.52 12.21
C SER A 149 7.68 11.52 13.69
N GLY A 150 7.15 12.65 14.17
CA GLY A 150 6.60 12.83 15.51
C GLY A 150 5.06 12.83 15.54
N PRO A 151 4.46 12.82 16.75
CA PRO A 151 3.00 12.83 16.92
C PRO A 151 2.37 14.07 16.27
N ILE A 152 1.14 13.93 15.79
CA ILE A 152 0.35 15.09 15.34
C ILE A 152 0.24 16.08 16.50
N GLY A 153 0.50 17.35 16.22
CA GLY A 153 0.50 18.41 17.23
C GLY A 153 1.82 18.61 17.98
N GLY A 154 2.83 17.77 17.71
CA GLY A 154 4.14 17.82 18.38
C GLY A 154 4.10 17.19 19.79
N PHE A 155 5.26 16.99 20.40
CA PHE A 155 5.36 16.35 21.71
C PHE A 155 4.66 17.15 22.82
N GLU A 156 4.77 18.48 22.77
CA GLU A 156 4.07 19.40 23.69
C GLU A 156 2.58 19.58 23.34
N GLN A 157 2.09 18.93 22.28
CA GLN A 157 0.71 19.08 21.79
C GLN A 157 0.32 20.55 21.56
N ALA A 158 1.25 21.43 21.18
CA ALA A 158 1.02 22.85 20.95
C ALA A 158 0.46 23.17 19.54
N GLY A 159 0.50 22.21 18.61
CA GLY A 159 0.01 22.41 17.25
C GLY A 159 -1.52 22.61 17.15
N LYS A 160 -1.96 23.16 16.00
CA LYS A 160 -3.38 23.36 15.66
C LYS A 160 -4.21 22.07 15.78
N TRP A 161 -3.65 20.96 15.30
CA TRP A 161 -4.23 19.64 15.42
C TRP A 161 -3.51 18.87 16.51
N LYS A 162 -4.25 18.09 17.29
CA LYS A 162 -3.71 17.24 18.37
C LYS A 162 -3.56 15.80 17.89
N ILE A 163 -2.96 14.97 18.73
CA ILE A 163 -2.63 13.56 18.44
C ILE A 163 -3.86 12.71 18.03
N ASP A 164 -5.04 13.08 18.51
CA ASP A 164 -6.32 12.43 18.25
C ASP A 164 -7.01 12.88 16.95
N ALA A 165 -6.50 13.90 16.26
CA ALA A 165 -7.14 14.52 15.10
C ALA A 165 -7.38 13.57 13.92
N ARG A 166 -6.79 12.37 13.97
CA ARG A 166 -6.97 11.28 13.01
C ARG A 166 -7.24 9.94 13.69
N TYR A 167 -7.54 9.91 14.99
CA TYR A 167 -7.84 8.68 15.73
C TYR A 167 -9.34 8.60 16.05
N TYR A 168 -10.16 8.44 15.02
CA TYR A 168 -11.62 8.35 15.15
C TYR A 168 -12.04 6.89 15.38
N ALA A 169 -12.00 6.45 16.65
CA ALA A 169 -12.16 5.04 17.05
C ALA A 169 -13.29 4.31 16.33
N ASP A 170 -14.53 4.82 16.38
CA ASP A 170 -15.68 4.14 15.77
C ASP A 170 -15.53 3.94 14.26
N SER A 171 -14.99 4.94 13.55
CA SER A 171 -14.78 4.83 12.10
C SER A 171 -13.64 3.88 11.73
N MET A 172 -12.65 3.75 12.60
CA MET A 172 -11.55 2.81 12.43
C MET A 172 -12.03 1.38 12.69
N ILE A 173 -12.74 1.18 13.80
CA ILE A 173 -13.34 -0.09 14.21
C ILE A 173 -14.26 -0.60 13.11
N ARG A 174 -15.21 0.20 12.60
CA ARG A 174 -16.10 -0.21 11.51
C ARG A 174 -15.36 -0.70 10.25
N ARG A 175 -14.23 -0.08 9.91
CA ARG A 175 -13.42 -0.52 8.75
C ARG A 175 -12.73 -1.85 9.04
N ILE A 176 -12.16 -2.00 10.23
CA ILE A 176 -11.44 -3.21 10.66
C ILE A 176 -12.41 -4.39 10.81
N GLU A 177 -13.57 -4.18 11.42
CA GLU A 177 -14.64 -5.19 11.51
C GLU A 177 -15.06 -5.66 10.12
N TRP A 178 -15.29 -4.73 9.17
CA TRP A 178 -15.58 -5.09 7.79
C TRP A 178 -14.44 -5.92 7.16
N ILE A 179 -13.17 -5.53 7.36
CA ILE A 179 -12.02 -6.31 6.87
C ILE A 179 -12.02 -7.73 7.47
N GLY A 180 -12.31 -7.87 8.76
CA GLY A 180 -12.42 -9.17 9.43
C GLY A 180 -13.47 -10.08 8.79
N THR A 181 -14.62 -9.52 8.36
CA THR A 181 -15.64 -10.28 7.61
C THR A 181 -15.16 -10.78 6.25
N GLN A 182 -14.07 -10.23 5.72
CA GLN A 182 -13.48 -10.62 4.44
C GLN A 182 -12.22 -11.50 4.60
N SER A 183 -11.90 -11.97 5.80
CA SER A 183 -10.62 -12.64 6.11
C SER A 183 -10.29 -13.87 5.26
N GLU A 184 -11.29 -14.62 4.79
CA GLU A 184 -11.11 -15.75 3.88
C GLU A 184 -10.73 -15.32 2.45
N ARG A 185 -11.04 -14.07 2.09
CA ARG A 185 -10.75 -13.47 0.78
C ARG A 185 -9.44 -12.68 0.77
N ILE A 186 -8.74 -12.60 1.89
CA ILE A 186 -7.50 -11.83 2.05
C ILE A 186 -6.36 -12.78 2.42
N GLN A 187 -5.39 -12.91 1.51
CA GLN A 187 -4.12 -13.60 1.76
C GLN A 187 -3.08 -12.57 2.18
N ILE A 188 -2.26 -12.90 3.19
CA ILE A 188 -1.22 -12.03 3.73
C ILE A 188 0.10 -12.80 3.75
N SER A 189 1.18 -12.15 3.32
CA SER A 189 2.53 -12.72 3.39
C SER A 189 3.59 -11.67 3.71
N CYS A 190 4.74 -12.14 4.20
CA CYS A 190 5.91 -11.35 4.55
C CYS A 190 7.13 -11.84 3.76
N GLU A 191 7.08 -11.74 2.44
CA GLU A 191 8.13 -12.20 1.55
C GLU A 191 8.79 -11.04 0.84
N THR A 192 10.01 -11.26 0.33
CA THR A 192 10.54 -10.35 -0.68
C THR A 192 9.58 -10.33 -1.88
N ALA A 193 9.47 -9.20 -2.57
CA ALA A 193 8.58 -9.12 -3.73
C ALA A 193 8.95 -10.13 -4.83
N HIS A 194 10.24 -10.47 -4.94
CA HIS A 194 10.71 -11.51 -5.85
C HIS A 194 10.13 -12.88 -5.48
N ASP A 195 10.33 -13.32 -4.23
CA ASP A 195 9.86 -14.63 -3.76
C ASP A 195 8.33 -14.72 -3.82
N PHE A 196 7.64 -13.63 -3.47
CA PHE A 196 6.19 -13.53 -3.62
C PHE A 196 5.76 -13.80 -5.06
N LEU A 197 6.36 -13.09 -6.02
CA LEU A 197 6.00 -13.23 -7.44
C LEU A 197 6.39 -14.59 -8.02
N GLU A 198 7.53 -15.17 -7.62
CA GLU A 198 7.92 -16.52 -8.02
C GLU A 198 6.95 -17.58 -7.49
N ARG A 199 6.56 -17.48 -6.22
CA ARG A 199 5.56 -18.37 -5.62
C ARG A 199 4.25 -18.31 -6.41
N GLU A 200 3.79 -17.09 -6.70
CA GLU A 200 2.55 -16.85 -7.46
C GLU A 200 2.55 -17.51 -8.85
N VAL A 201 3.70 -17.54 -9.51
CA VAL A 201 3.91 -18.24 -10.77
C VAL A 201 3.92 -19.75 -10.54
N SER A 202 4.70 -20.25 -9.58
CA SER A 202 4.86 -21.67 -9.29
C SER A 202 3.56 -22.36 -8.87
N GLU A 203 2.69 -21.65 -8.16
CA GLU A 203 1.39 -22.13 -7.70
C GLU A 203 0.29 -21.97 -8.77
N GLY A 204 0.64 -21.52 -9.98
CA GLY A 204 -0.30 -21.39 -11.10
C GLY A 204 -1.31 -20.24 -10.95
N LYS A 205 -1.09 -19.30 -10.02
CA LYS A 205 -2.01 -18.19 -9.73
C LYS A 205 -1.85 -16.99 -10.67
N ALA A 206 -0.70 -16.88 -11.34
CA ALA A 206 -0.31 -15.75 -12.18
C ALA A 206 -1.35 -15.38 -13.27
N ARG A 207 -1.95 -16.37 -13.93
CA ARG A 207 -2.90 -16.12 -15.04
C ARG A 207 -4.24 -15.52 -14.59
N GLY A 208 -4.71 -15.86 -13.39
CA GLY A 208 -5.97 -15.37 -12.84
C GLY A 208 -5.84 -14.12 -11.98
N THR A 209 -4.63 -13.57 -11.87
CA THR A 209 -4.29 -12.51 -10.92
C THR A 209 -3.83 -11.25 -11.65
N PHE A 210 -4.36 -10.11 -11.23
CA PHE A 210 -3.88 -8.79 -11.64
C PHE A 210 -2.93 -8.25 -10.56
N TYR A 211 -1.70 -7.96 -10.94
CA TYR A 211 -0.67 -7.49 -10.03
C TYR A 211 -0.55 -5.96 -10.11
N PHE A 212 -0.71 -5.28 -8.98
CA PHE A 212 -0.35 -3.88 -8.84
C PHE A 212 0.95 -3.77 -8.07
N VAL A 213 1.98 -3.24 -8.72
CA VAL A 213 3.34 -3.18 -8.20
C VAL A 213 3.70 -1.72 -7.96
N ASP A 214 3.99 -1.34 -6.71
CA ASP A 214 4.41 0.02 -6.33
C ASP A 214 5.62 -0.09 -5.39
N PRO A 215 6.81 -0.44 -5.93
CA PRO A 215 8.01 -0.63 -5.13
C PRO A 215 8.49 0.69 -4.52
N PRO A 216 9.37 0.67 -3.51
CA PRO A 216 10.10 1.86 -3.07
C PRO A 216 10.83 2.51 -4.27
N TYR A 217 10.64 3.82 -4.47
CA TYR A 217 11.23 4.54 -5.61
C TYR A 217 12.74 4.75 -5.45
N ILE A 218 13.46 4.93 -6.55
CA ILE A 218 14.93 5.08 -6.52
C ILE A 218 15.32 6.35 -5.76
N GLU A 219 14.74 7.50 -6.09
CA GLU A 219 15.08 8.76 -5.43
C GLU A 219 14.31 8.96 -4.12
N ALA A 220 12.99 8.72 -4.15
CA ALA A 220 12.09 9.03 -3.03
C ALA A 220 12.05 7.92 -1.96
N GLY A 221 12.34 6.67 -2.33
CA GLY A 221 12.27 5.52 -1.43
C GLY A 221 13.30 5.55 -0.32
N SER A 222 14.50 6.07 -0.61
CA SER A 222 15.64 6.18 0.32
C SER A 222 15.35 6.99 1.61
N LYS A 223 14.30 7.83 1.61
CA LYS A 223 13.94 8.70 2.75
C LYS A 223 12.69 8.25 3.52
N LEU A 224 11.86 7.39 2.94
CA LEU A 224 10.52 7.07 3.44
C LEU A 224 10.33 5.60 3.80
N TYR A 225 11.06 4.69 3.15
CA TYR A 225 10.96 3.25 3.37
C TYR A 225 12.24 2.71 3.99
N LEU A 226 12.09 1.89 5.02
CA LEU A 226 13.23 1.26 5.72
C LEU A 226 13.83 0.11 4.91
N ASN A 227 13.05 -0.46 4.00
CA ASN A 227 13.45 -1.49 3.07
C ASN A 227 13.69 -0.87 1.68
N ALA A 228 14.68 0.02 1.58
CA ALA A 228 15.07 0.57 0.29
C ALA A 228 15.54 -0.56 -0.63
N MET A 229 15.14 -0.48 -1.90
CA MET A 229 15.62 -1.41 -2.92
C MET A 229 16.93 -0.89 -3.53
N ASP A 230 17.89 -1.78 -3.77
CA ASP A 230 19.06 -1.47 -4.56
C ASP A 230 18.77 -1.60 -6.08
N LEU A 231 19.71 -1.13 -6.91
CA LEU A 231 19.56 -1.16 -8.37
C LEU A 231 19.44 -2.59 -8.94
N LEU A 232 20.04 -3.59 -8.27
CA LEU A 232 19.95 -4.99 -8.70
C LEU A 232 18.56 -5.56 -8.40
N GLN A 233 17.99 -5.25 -7.25
CA GLN A 233 16.63 -5.62 -6.88
C GLN A 233 15.61 -4.98 -7.83
N HIS A 234 15.81 -3.71 -8.21
CA HIS A 234 14.97 -3.07 -9.24
C HIS A 234 15.08 -3.75 -10.60
N ARG A 235 16.30 -4.12 -11.01
CA ARG A 235 16.52 -4.86 -12.25
C ARG A 235 15.86 -6.24 -12.23
N SER A 236 15.97 -6.95 -11.11
CA SER A 236 15.36 -8.27 -10.92
C SER A 236 13.83 -8.20 -11.01
N LEU A 237 13.22 -7.20 -10.36
CA LEU A 237 11.79 -6.94 -10.48
C LEU A 237 11.37 -6.66 -11.93
N ALA A 238 12.16 -5.87 -12.67
CA ALA A 238 11.88 -5.62 -14.09
C ALA A 238 11.99 -6.90 -14.93
N GLN A 239 12.95 -7.78 -14.65
CA GLN A 239 13.12 -9.04 -15.37
C GLN A 239 11.92 -9.97 -15.20
N ILE A 240 11.45 -10.19 -13.97
CA ILE A 240 10.31 -11.08 -13.74
C ILE A 240 9.02 -10.53 -14.37
N LEU A 241 8.75 -9.23 -14.25
CA LEU A 241 7.57 -8.59 -14.86
C LEU A 241 7.59 -8.64 -16.39
N ARG A 242 8.78 -8.53 -17.01
CA ARG A 242 8.96 -8.55 -18.47
C ARG A 242 9.08 -9.95 -19.06
N SER A 243 9.25 -11.00 -18.24
CA SER A 243 9.47 -12.36 -18.71
C SER A 243 8.25 -13.01 -19.39
N GLY A 244 7.05 -12.44 -19.21
CA GLY A 244 5.79 -12.97 -19.74
C GLY A 244 5.11 -14.03 -18.84
N VAL A 245 5.74 -14.45 -17.75
CA VAL A 245 5.14 -15.39 -16.78
C VAL A 245 4.04 -14.74 -15.93
N LEU A 246 4.09 -13.42 -15.78
CA LEU A 246 3.07 -12.58 -15.15
C LEU A 246 2.37 -11.78 -16.26
N PRO A 247 1.22 -12.23 -16.78
CA PRO A 247 0.59 -11.62 -17.96
C PRO A 247 -0.17 -10.32 -17.66
N HIS A 248 -0.53 -10.08 -16.39
CA HIS A 248 -1.43 -8.98 -16.02
C HIS A 248 -0.85 -8.17 -14.87
N TRP A 249 -0.12 -7.11 -15.19
CA TRP A 249 0.42 -6.21 -14.18
C TRP A 249 0.37 -4.75 -14.61
N VAL A 250 0.33 -3.89 -13.59
CA VAL A 250 0.57 -2.45 -13.65
C VAL A 250 1.64 -2.13 -12.63
N LEU A 251 2.60 -1.30 -13.01
CA LEU A 251 3.65 -0.78 -12.15
C LEU A 251 3.52 0.75 -12.05
N THR A 252 3.67 1.29 -10.84
CA THR A 252 3.93 2.72 -10.62
C THR A 252 5.36 2.97 -10.16
N TYR A 253 5.93 4.08 -10.60
CA TYR A 253 7.34 4.38 -10.36
C TYR A 253 7.66 5.88 -10.50
N ASP A 254 8.78 6.37 -9.96
CA ASP A 254 9.30 7.70 -10.32
C ASP A 254 9.73 7.78 -11.80
N ASP A 255 9.58 8.96 -12.42
CA ASP A 255 10.07 9.22 -13.78
C ASP A 255 11.61 9.37 -13.78
N ASP A 256 12.29 8.22 -13.70
CA ASP A 256 13.74 8.11 -13.65
C ASP A 256 14.32 7.46 -14.94
N PRO A 257 15.47 7.93 -15.47
CA PRO A 257 16.09 7.36 -16.67
C PRO A 257 16.43 5.87 -16.58
N TYR A 258 16.85 5.38 -15.40
CA TYR A 258 17.14 3.97 -15.17
C TYR A 258 15.88 3.13 -15.32
N VAL A 259 14.76 3.61 -14.76
CA VAL A 259 13.44 2.94 -14.83
C VAL A 259 12.99 2.81 -16.27
N ARG A 260 13.07 3.91 -17.04
CA ARG A 260 12.78 3.90 -18.48
C ARG A 260 13.66 2.91 -19.26
N THR A 261 14.91 2.73 -18.82
CA THR A 261 15.85 1.79 -19.44
C THR A 261 15.48 0.34 -19.13
N VAL A 262 15.23 0.00 -17.87
CA VAL A 262 14.94 -1.39 -17.47
C VAL A 262 13.54 -1.86 -17.89
N TYR A 263 12.61 -0.93 -18.14
CA TYR A 263 11.28 -1.19 -18.71
C TYR A 263 11.16 -0.83 -20.19
N ALA A 264 12.27 -0.71 -20.92
CA ALA A 264 12.24 -0.47 -22.35
C ALA A 264 11.44 -1.56 -23.09
N GLY A 265 10.54 -1.13 -23.98
CA GLY A 265 9.62 -2.00 -24.72
C GLY A 265 8.26 -2.25 -24.04
N CYS A 266 8.04 -1.73 -22.83
CA CYS A 266 6.73 -1.69 -22.17
C CYS A 266 5.91 -0.46 -22.60
N ASP A 267 4.59 -0.46 -22.36
CA ASP A 267 3.76 0.76 -22.42
C ASP A 267 4.09 1.63 -21.21
N ILE A 268 4.68 2.80 -21.44
CA ILE A 268 5.09 3.75 -20.40
C ILE A 268 4.31 5.05 -20.60
N GLN A 269 3.53 5.42 -19.58
CA GLN A 269 2.69 6.63 -19.59
C GLN A 269 2.99 7.49 -18.35
N GLN A 270 2.85 8.80 -18.49
CA GLN A 270 3.01 9.71 -17.35
C GLN A 270 1.75 9.72 -16.48
N LEU A 271 1.97 9.75 -15.17
CA LEU A 271 0.97 9.93 -14.15
C LEU A 271 1.17 11.28 -13.48
N GLU A 272 0.23 12.20 -13.67
CA GLU A 272 0.24 13.47 -12.94
C GLU A 272 -0.39 13.29 -11.55
N VAL A 273 0.46 13.31 -10.51
CA VAL A 273 -0.01 13.23 -9.12
C VAL A 273 0.09 14.59 -8.44
N ASN A 274 -1.04 15.10 -7.96
CA ASN A 274 -1.11 16.32 -7.18
C ASN A 274 -0.91 16.00 -5.69
N TYR A 275 0.34 15.96 -5.23
CA TYR A 275 0.62 15.81 -3.81
C TYR A 275 0.37 17.13 -3.05
N SER A 276 -0.42 17.06 -1.97
CA SER A 276 -0.83 18.22 -1.17
C SER A 276 0.11 18.54 0.01
N LEU A 277 1.31 17.95 0.08
CA LEU A 277 2.24 18.15 1.19
C LEU A 277 3.09 19.43 1.01
N ARG A 278 2.62 20.52 1.63
CA ARG A 278 3.32 21.80 1.94
C ARG A 278 3.85 22.67 0.77
N LYS A 279 4.10 22.13 -0.41
CA LYS A 279 4.24 22.84 -1.69
C LYS A 279 3.72 21.90 -2.78
N THR A 280 2.83 22.36 -3.64
CA THR A 280 2.35 21.61 -4.81
C THR A 280 3.52 21.33 -5.75
N ARG A 281 4.25 20.25 -5.51
CA ARG A 281 5.21 19.71 -6.47
C ARG A 281 4.45 18.72 -7.32
N LYS A 282 4.32 19.00 -8.62
CA LYS A 282 3.96 17.96 -9.59
C LYS A 282 5.09 16.93 -9.55
N ALA A 283 4.89 15.83 -8.84
CA ALA A 283 5.75 14.68 -9.00
C ALA A 283 5.36 14.02 -10.33
N ARG A 284 6.36 13.77 -11.18
CA ARG A 284 6.15 12.99 -12.40
C ARG A 284 6.36 11.54 -12.02
N GLU A 285 5.26 10.81 -11.95
CA GLU A 285 5.29 9.35 -11.82
C GLU A 285 5.02 8.72 -13.18
N LEU A 286 5.39 7.45 -13.31
CA LEU A 286 5.12 6.62 -14.46
C LEU A 286 4.09 5.56 -14.09
N ILE A 287 3.19 5.26 -15.03
CA ILE A 287 2.45 4.01 -15.08
C ILE A 287 3.05 3.17 -16.20
N ILE A 288 3.46 1.94 -15.87
CA ILE A 288 4.11 1.02 -16.78
C ILE A 288 3.29 -0.27 -16.85
N ARG A 289 3.08 -0.80 -18.05
CA ARG A 289 2.34 -2.03 -18.32
C ARG A 289 3.07 -2.90 -19.34
N ALA A 290 2.79 -4.20 -19.32
CA ALA A 290 3.16 -5.06 -20.45
C ALA A 290 2.60 -4.47 -21.76
N ALA A 291 3.40 -4.57 -22.83
CA ALA A 291 3.03 -4.10 -24.17
C ALA A 291 1.90 -4.92 -24.79
#